data_AF-A0A9P8FS27-F1
#
_entry.id   AF-A0A9P8FS27-F1
#
_cell.length_a   1.000
_cell.length_b   1.000
_cell.length_c   1.000
_cell.angle_alpha   90.00
_cell.angle_beta   90.00
_cell.angle_gamma   90.00
#
_symmetry.space_group_name_H-M   'P 1'
#
loop_
_entity.id
_entity.type
_entity.pdbx_description
1 polymer ?
#
loop_
_entity_poly.entity_id
_entity_poly.type
_entity_poly.pdbx_seq_one_letter_code
_entity_poly.pdbx_strand_id
1 'polypeptide(L)'
;MADDGMLLNFAVGDQPWAPKTTAYKGGRWKDRLTAKKALQYGQNKNNPDYKKENDAKNDVRSGSNFEPRPFKRQRTDGGEYKPTHTTGRTGPRDNNNAPRQRPKEVISSLFTYNPTATTAPVEEEEEVEDAEPIQPSNAPLSSELDTFTSLGLSPNVARHLLEKMGIKAPTAIQAKAVAQLVKDDSDAFIQAETGSGKTLAYLLPIVQRLVTMSETARKANGGTGGLTRDSGLFAIILAPTRELSKQISTVLESLLGAAHWIVAGTVIGGEKKQSEKARLRKGLNILVATPGRLVDHLEHTERLDVSNVRWLVLDEGDRLMELGFENDIQKIVSLMNLRMRKVQQTPIPGLPEKRTTVLCSATIKMDVERLGNITLKEAVSISAEKPRDAEDAEKNGHAFSAPAQLKQSYAVVPAKLRLVTLAAILRRSFARKGSVMKTIVFMSCADSVDFHFEVLTRGGQKKITGSEAKEERKKNPELSDLDKMNPITTPAKKEKEKELSNYEKKLAPGKIRQGGSIDDACTEAISPIISGKDNDVSIFRMHGSLPQNIRTSTLKAFTNNKDASVMICTDVASRGLDLPNVDFVIEYDPAFSKDDHLHRIGRTARAGRDGRALIFLQPGNEEGYVD
;
A
#
# COMPACT_ATOMS: atom_id res chain seq x y z
N MET A 1 24.92 47.94 -32.97
CA MET A 1 25.35 48.11 -31.57
C MET A 1 24.68 46.99 -30.79
N ALA A 2 25.36 46.06 -30.14
CA ALA A 2 26.77 45.78 -30.02
C ALA A 2 26.91 44.27 -29.77
N ASP A 3 27.92 43.66 -30.38
CA ASP A 3 28.56 42.44 -29.87
C ASP A 3 29.07 42.70 -28.45
N ASP A 4 29.06 41.69 -27.58
CA ASP A 4 30.28 41.35 -26.86
C ASP A 4 30.27 39.92 -26.30
N GLY A 5 31.38 39.23 -26.56
CA GLY A 5 31.54 37.79 -26.44
C GLY A 5 31.71 37.28 -25.01
N MET A 6 31.31 36.01 -24.82
CA MET A 6 32.01 35.12 -23.90
C MET A 6 32.71 34.03 -24.70
N LEU A 7 34.04 34.11 -24.73
CA LEU A 7 34.96 33.10 -25.25
C LEU A 7 34.99 31.88 -24.32
N LEU A 8 34.60 30.72 -24.85
CA LEU A 8 34.85 29.42 -24.23
C LEU A 8 35.94 28.70 -25.03
N ASN A 9 37.14 28.61 -24.43
CA ASN A 9 38.28 27.88 -24.97
C ASN A 9 37.98 26.38 -25.04
N PHE A 10 37.72 25.85 -26.23
CA PHE A 10 37.84 24.41 -26.48
C PHE A 10 39.23 24.14 -27.03
N ALA A 11 40.07 23.49 -26.22
CA ALA A 11 41.28 22.85 -26.70
C ALA A 11 40.89 21.71 -27.65
N VAL A 12 41.13 21.89 -28.95
CA VAL A 12 41.04 20.82 -29.95
C VAL A 12 42.27 19.94 -29.77
N GLY A 13 42.07 18.73 -29.27
CA GLY A 13 43.13 17.71 -29.28
C GLY A 13 43.32 17.18 -30.70
N ASP A 14 44.56 17.23 -31.20
CA ASP A 14 44.99 16.55 -32.41
C ASP A 14 44.84 15.03 -32.24
N GLN A 15 43.73 14.47 -32.72
CA GLN A 15 43.58 13.04 -32.96
C GLN A 15 42.96 12.80 -34.35
N PRO A 16 43.49 11.88 -35.16
CA PRO A 16 42.99 11.64 -36.50
C PRO A 16 41.58 11.04 -36.49
N TRP A 17 40.77 11.46 -37.45
CA TRP A 17 39.47 10.89 -37.80
C TRP A 17 39.50 9.34 -37.82
N ALA A 18 38.68 8.71 -36.97
CA ALA A 18 38.40 7.27 -37.03
C ALA A 18 37.15 7.00 -37.89
N PRO A 19 37.10 5.91 -38.68
CA PRO A 19 36.03 5.68 -39.64
C PRO A 19 34.69 5.37 -38.97
N LYS A 20 33.61 5.90 -39.54
CA LYS A 20 32.21 5.74 -39.11
C LYS A 20 31.87 4.26 -38.86
N THR A 21 31.47 3.93 -37.63
CA THR A 21 30.87 2.64 -37.30
C THR A 21 29.52 2.52 -38.02
N THR A 22 29.33 1.45 -38.80
CA THR A 22 28.09 1.14 -39.49
C THR A 22 26.93 0.97 -38.51
N ALA A 23 25.89 1.79 -38.65
CA ALA A 23 24.69 1.71 -37.83
C ALA A 23 23.78 0.57 -38.30
N TYR A 24 23.56 -0.44 -37.46
CA TYR A 24 22.60 -1.52 -37.74
C TYR A 24 21.16 -1.01 -37.58
N LYS A 25 20.38 -0.98 -38.68
CA LYS A 25 18.94 -0.70 -38.68
C LYS A 25 18.14 -2.01 -38.82
N GLY A 26 17.12 -2.17 -37.97
CA GLY A 26 16.23 -3.35 -37.91
C GLY A 26 16.52 -4.30 -36.74
N GLY A 27 15.51 -5.03 -36.26
CA GLY A 27 15.60 -6.03 -35.18
C GLY A 27 15.25 -5.55 -33.76
N ARG A 28 14.99 -6.49 -32.84
CA ARG A 28 14.73 -6.21 -31.42
C ARG A 28 15.99 -5.64 -30.76
N TRP A 29 15.82 -4.77 -29.77
CA TRP A 29 16.93 -4.02 -29.16
C TRP A 29 18.02 -4.93 -28.54
N LYS A 30 17.63 -6.10 -28.03
CA LYS A 30 18.56 -7.09 -27.46
C LYS A 30 19.55 -7.62 -28.49
N ASP A 31 19.11 -7.88 -29.72
CA ASP A 31 19.96 -8.43 -30.77
C ASP A 31 21.01 -7.42 -31.22
N ARG A 32 20.62 -6.14 -31.29
CA ARG A 32 21.55 -5.02 -31.55
C ARG A 32 22.58 -4.86 -30.44
N LEU A 33 22.19 -5.07 -29.18
CA LEU A 33 23.11 -4.94 -28.04
C LEU A 33 24.08 -6.12 -27.94
N THR A 34 23.63 -7.33 -28.27
CA THR A 34 24.47 -8.53 -28.34
C THR A 34 25.50 -8.41 -29.46
N ALA A 35 25.10 -7.96 -30.65
CA ALA A 35 26.01 -7.72 -31.77
C ALA A 35 27.04 -6.63 -31.44
N LYS A 36 26.63 -5.55 -30.75
CA LYS A 36 27.52 -4.49 -30.30
C LYS A 36 28.56 -4.99 -29.28
N LYS A 37 28.16 -5.85 -28.33
CA LYS A 37 29.08 -6.45 -27.35
C LYS A 37 30.08 -7.42 -28.01
N ALA A 38 29.66 -8.19 -29.02
CA ALA A 38 30.54 -9.11 -29.73
C ALA A 38 31.67 -8.39 -30.50
N LEU A 39 31.36 -7.26 -31.15
CA LEU A 39 32.37 -6.43 -31.84
C LEU A 39 33.36 -5.78 -30.86
N GLN A 40 32.87 -5.31 -29.71
CA GLN A 40 33.71 -4.72 -28.67
C GLN A 40 34.67 -5.75 -28.06
N TYR A 41 34.24 -7.01 -27.95
CA TYR A 41 35.08 -8.12 -27.50
C TYR A 41 36.14 -8.53 -28.54
N GLY A 42 35.82 -8.43 -29.84
CA GLY A 42 36.75 -8.70 -30.93
C GLY A 42 37.85 -7.64 -31.05
N GLN A 43 37.53 -6.36 -30.85
CA GLN A 43 38.51 -5.27 -30.91
C GLN A 43 39.54 -5.32 -29.77
N ASN A 44 39.14 -5.74 -28.56
CA ASN A 44 40.07 -5.88 -27.42
C ASN A 44 41.09 -7.02 -27.60
N LYS A 45 40.86 -7.96 -28.51
CA LYS A 45 41.76 -9.11 -28.73
C LYS A 45 42.96 -8.79 -29.63
N ASN A 46 42.92 -7.66 -30.34
CA ASN A 46 43.98 -7.22 -31.26
C ASN A 46 44.86 -6.09 -30.68
N ASN A 47 44.72 -5.76 -29.40
CA ASN A 47 45.54 -4.76 -28.73
C ASN A 47 46.89 -5.37 -28.25
N PRO A 48 48.06 -4.89 -28.72
CA PRO A 48 49.35 -5.52 -28.43
C PRO A 48 49.75 -5.52 -26.93
N ASP A 49 49.23 -4.60 -26.12
CA ASP A 49 49.53 -4.53 -24.68
C ASP A 49 48.87 -5.64 -23.85
N TYR A 50 47.82 -6.28 -24.38
CA TYR A 50 47.13 -7.38 -23.69
C TYR A 50 47.88 -8.72 -23.78
N LYS A 51 48.89 -8.84 -24.66
CA LYS A 51 49.68 -10.07 -24.85
C LYS A 51 50.93 -10.15 -23.96
N LYS A 52 51.44 -9.06 -23.40
CA LYS A 52 52.64 -9.09 -22.53
C LYS A 52 52.35 -9.45 -21.07
N GLU A 53 51.11 -9.29 -20.59
CA GLU A 53 50.77 -9.58 -19.18
C GLU A 53 50.44 -11.06 -18.90
N ASN A 54 50.16 -11.86 -19.92
CA ASN A 54 49.76 -13.27 -19.74
C ASN A 54 50.91 -14.28 -19.86
N ASP A 55 52.03 -13.94 -20.52
CA ASP A 55 53.17 -14.84 -20.65
C ASP A 55 54.12 -14.81 -19.43
N ALA A 56 53.94 -13.87 -18.50
CA ALA A 56 54.78 -13.75 -17.29
C ALA A 56 54.24 -14.49 -16.04
N LYS A 57 53.12 -15.23 -16.14
CA LYS A 57 52.46 -15.86 -14.97
C LYS A 57 52.45 -17.39 -14.95
N ASN A 58 53.07 -18.05 -15.93
CA ASN A 58 53.02 -19.52 -16.04
C ASN A 58 54.32 -20.25 -15.70
N ASP A 59 55.36 -19.57 -15.25
CA ASP A 59 56.55 -20.24 -14.71
C ASP A 59 56.77 -19.90 -13.24
N VAL A 60 57.26 -20.91 -12.52
CA VAL A 60 57.67 -20.93 -11.10
C VAL A 60 56.61 -21.39 -10.10
N ARG A 61 56.31 -22.69 -10.16
CA ARG A 61 56.23 -23.56 -8.97
C ARG A 61 57.61 -24.13 -8.69
N SER A 62 58.29 -23.66 -7.63
CA SER A 62 59.18 -24.41 -6.73
C SER A 62 60.09 -23.43 -5.98
N GLY A 63 60.25 -23.60 -4.67
CA GLY A 63 61.31 -22.96 -3.89
C GLY A 63 60.84 -22.10 -2.73
N SER A 64 61.13 -22.58 -1.52
CA SER A 64 61.03 -21.89 -0.23
C SER A 64 61.81 -20.58 -0.18
N ASN A 65 61.18 -19.48 0.27
CA ASN A 65 61.77 -18.53 1.23
C ASN A 65 60.74 -17.49 1.69
N PHE A 66 60.84 -17.16 2.97
CA PHE A 66 59.97 -16.29 3.75
C PHE A 66 60.57 -14.87 3.74
N GLU A 67 59.83 -13.85 3.27
CA GLU A 67 60.10 -12.43 3.59
C GLU A 67 58.78 -11.64 3.80
N PRO A 68 58.77 -10.64 4.70
CA PRO A 68 57.56 -10.15 5.36
C PRO A 68 56.80 -9.07 4.57
N ARG A 69 55.48 -8.96 4.83
CA ARG A 69 54.59 -7.93 4.26
C ARG A 69 55.01 -6.50 4.67
N PRO A 70 54.78 -5.50 3.80
CA PRO A 70 55.09 -4.10 4.09
C PRO A 70 54.16 -3.51 5.17
N PHE A 71 54.72 -2.62 6.00
CA PHE A 71 54.02 -1.96 7.09
C PHE A 71 52.90 -1.02 6.59
N LYS A 72 51.77 -1.09 7.29
CA LYS A 72 50.57 -0.26 7.07
C LYS A 72 50.87 1.18 7.49
N ARG A 73 50.65 2.15 6.58
CA ARG A 73 50.72 3.59 6.86
C ARG A 73 49.82 3.97 8.05
N GLN A 74 50.39 4.70 9.00
CA GLN A 74 49.73 5.21 10.20
C GLN A 74 48.86 6.41 9.84
N ARG A 75 47.59 6.39 10.26
CA ARG A 75 46.66 7.52 10.13
C ARG A 75 46.84 8.42 11.34
N THR A 76 47.24 9.67 11.11
CA THR A 76 47.30 10.74 12.11
C THR A 76 45.92 11.33 12.25
N ASP A 77 45.27 11.11 13.39
CA ASP A 77 44.17 11.97 13.88
C ASP A 77 44.42 12.14 15.38
N GLY A 78 44.71 13.38 15.78
CA GLY A 78 44.92 13.78 17.17
C GLY A 78 43.58 13.85 17.91
N GLY A 79 43.54 13.23 19.09
CA GLY A 79 42.40 13.24 20.01
C GLY A 79 42.65 12.21 21.11
N GLU A 80 42.92 12.70 22.32
CA GLU A 80 43.39 11.93 23.47
C GLU A 80 42.38 10.89 23.96
N TYR A 81 42.76 9.61 23.97
CA TYR A 81 42.23 8.63 24.92
C TYR A 81 43.20 7.45 25.08
N LYS A 82 43.81 7.31 26.27
CA LYS A 82 44.68 6.18 26.65
C LYS A 82 43.92 5.24 27.59
N PRO A 83 43.72 3.95 27.26
CA PRO A 83 43.37 2.95 28.26
C PRO A 83 44.65 2.45 28.95
N THR A 84 44.67 2.57 30.27
CA THR A 84 45.71 2.05 31.17
C THR A 84 45.66 0.52 31.22
N HIS A 85 46.62 -0.14 30.58
CA HIS A 85 46.96 -1.53 30.89
C HIS A 85 48.07 -1.55 31.93
N THR A 86 47.71 -1.79 33.20
CA THR A 86 48.67 -2.15 34.24
C THR A 86 49.03 -3.63 34.12
N THR A 87 50.21 -3.91 33.57
CA THR A 87 50.94 -5.16 33.80
C THR A 87 51.78 -5.01 35.06
N GLY A 88 51.61 -5.91 36.04
CA GLY A 88 52.36 -5.86 37.29
C GLY A 88 52.33 -7.17 38.08
N ARG A 89 53.39 -7.96 37.89
CA ARG A 89 54.12 -8.83 38.84
C ARG A 89 53.39 -9.69 39.90
N THR A 90 53.71 -10.98 39.81
CA THR A 90 53.95 -12.02 40.84
C THR A 90 54.04 -11.61 42.33
N GLY A 91 53.23 -12.26 43.18
CA GLY A 91 53.31 -12.33 44.65
C GLY A 91 52.16 -13.21 45.23
N PRO A 92 52.33 -13.89 46.38
CA PRO A 92 51.72 -15.21 46.64
C PRO A 92 50.28 -15.19 47.20
N ARG A 93 49.64 -16.36 47.01
CA ARG A 93 48.31 -16.79 47.44
C ARG A 93 47.83 -16.23 48.79
N ASP A 94 46.62 -15.66 48.77
CA ASP A 94 45.65 -15.80 49.85
C ASP A 94 44.34 -16.36 49.28
N ASN A 95 43.95 -17.51 49.83
CA ASN A 95 42.65 -18.14 49.62
C ASN A 95 41.61 -17.33 50.38
N ASN A 96 40.56 -16.84 49.70
CA ASN A 96 39.19 -16.84 50.21
C ASN A 96 38.15 -16.37 49.18
N ASN A 97 37.07 -17.15 49.11
CA ASN A 97 35.69 -16.80 48.75
C ASN A 97 35.21 -16.62 47.29
N ALA A 98 34.33 -17.57 46.93
CA ALA A 98 33.08 -17.47 46.17
C ALA A 98 33.12 -17.19 44.63
N PRO A 99 32.44 -18.02 43.81
CA PRO A 99 32.32 -17.76 42.38
C PRO A 99 31.27 -16.68 42.13
N ARG A 100 31.70 -15.42 41.96
CA ARG A 100 30.86 -14.40 41.30
C ARG A 100 30.73 -14.77 39.82
N GLN A 101 29.65 -15.44 39.46
CA GLN A 101 29.19 -15.55 38.07
C GLN A 101 28.84 -14.14 37.57
N ARG A 102 29.78 -13.49 36.88
CA ARG A 102 29.43 -12.36 36.02
C ARG A 102 28.69 -12.92 34.81
N PRO A 103 27.54 -12.34 34.40
CA PRO A 103 26.88 -12.76 33.18
C PRO A 103 27.85 -12.53 32.02
N LYS A 104 28.18 -13.60 31.28
CA LYS A 104 28.98 -13.50 30.05
C LYS A 104 28.10 -12.82 29.01
N GLU A 105 28.21 -11.50 28.87
CA GLU A 105 27.72 -10.81 27.67
C GLU A 105 28.53 -11.32 26.47
N VAL A 106 27.89 -12.14 25.64
CA VAL A 106 28.46 -12.57 24.38
C VAL A 106 28.21 -11.45 23.37
N ILE A 107 29.20 -10.59 23.20
CA ILE A 107 29.20 -9.55 22.16
C ILE A 107 29.48 -10.26 20.83
N SER A 108 28.54 -10.21 19.87
CA SER A 108 28.83 -10.71 18.54
C SER A 108 29.87 -9.80 17.87
N SER A 109 30.78 -10.37 17.08
CA SER A 109 31.84 -9.63 16.37
C SER A 109 31.32 -8.60 15.34
N LEU A 110 30.00 -8.44 15.23
CA LEU A 110 29.31 -7.45 14.40
C LEU A 110 28.98 -6.15 15.16
N PHE A 111 29.10 -6.12 16.49
CA PHE A 111 28.84 -4.93 17.32
C PHE A 111 30.06 -4.64 18.19
N THR A 112 30.71 -3.49 17.97
CA THR A 112 31.87 -3.06 18.78
C THR A 112 31.44 -2.63 20.19
N TYR A 113 30.17 -2.29 20.37
CA TYR A 113 29.57 -1.80 21.62
C TYR A 113 28.05 -1.97 21.54
N ASN A 114 27.42 -2.45 22.62
CA ASN A 114 25.97 -2.44 22.76
C ASN A 114 25.60 -1.09 23.41
N PRO A 115 24.95 -0.14 22.72
CA PRO A 115 24.54 1.09 23.37
C PRO A 115 23.60 0.73 24.52
N THR A 116 23.92 1.20 25.72
CA THR A 116 22.98 1.14 26.85
C THR A 116 21.69 1.80 26.40
N ALA A 117 20.58 1.08 26.46
CA ALA A 117 19.27 1.63 26.13
C ALA A 117 18.95 2.74 27.14
N THR A 118 19.26 3.97 26.79
CA THR A 118 18.85 5.14 27.56
C THR A 118 17.42 5.43 27.14
N THR A 119 16.44 4.92 27.88
CA THR A 119 15.14 5.58 27.92
C THR A 119 15.41 6.93 28.57
N ALA A 120 15.27 8.03 27.83
CA ALA A 120 15.14 9.32 28.50
C ALA A 120 14.03 9.15 29.55
N PRO A 121 14.21 9.60 30.81
CA PRO A 121 13.09 9.75 31.71
C PRO A 121 12.10 10.64 30.97
N VAL A 122 10.97 10.06 30.57
CA VAL A 122 9.80 10.87 30.24
C VAL A 122 9.53 11.57 31.56
N GLU A 123 9.64 12.90 31.59
CA GLU A 123 9.02 13.67 32.67
C GLU A 123 7.60 13.11 32.76
N GLU A 124 7.25 12.53 33.90
CA GLU A 124 5.90 12.03 34.12
C GLU A 124 4.97 13.24 33.98
N GLU A 125 4.49 13.51 32.76
CA GLU A 125 3.31 14.32 32.55
C GLU A 125 2.26 13.65 33.41
N GLU A 126 1.82 14.36 34.44
CA GLU A 126 0.83 13.90 35.40
C GLU A 126 -0.26 13.15 34.62
N GLU A 127 -0.47 11.86 34.94
CA GLU A 127 -1.62 11.13 34.41
C GLU A 127 -2.85 11.96 34.80
N VAL A 128 -3.42 12.68 33.82
CA VAL A 128 -4.68 13.38 33.99
C VAL A 128 -5.73 12.28 34.19
N GLU A 129 -5.93 11.87 35.43
CA GLU A 129 -6.78 10.74 35.83
C GLU A 129 -8.28 10.97 35.55
N ASP A 130 -8.68 12.09 34.95
CA ASP A 130 -10.07 12.39 34.60
C ASP A 130 -10.25 12.86 33.15
N ALA A 131 -9.50 12.30 32.20
CA ALA A 131 -9.86 12.46 30.78
C ALA A 131 -11.06 11.55 30.46
N GLU A 132 -12.23 12.13 30.16
CA GLU A 132 -13.37 11.37 29.65
C GLU A 132 -12.93 10.45 28.49
N PRO A 133 -13.47 9.22 28.38
CA PRO A 133 -13.08 8.30 27.33
C PRO A 133 -13.23 8.95 25.96
N ILE A 134 -12.11 9.08 25.24
CA ILE A 134 -12.07 9.72 23.92
C ILE A 134 -13.09 9.04 23.01
N GLN A 135 -14.13 9.78 22.63
CA GLN A 135 -15.15 9.25 21.73
C GLN A 135 -14.55 9.13 20.32
N PRO A 136 -14.65 7.94 19.69
CA PRO A 136 -14.08 7.73 18.37
C PRO A 136 -14.74 8.64 17.31
N SER A 137 -13.93 9.42 16.60
CA SER A 137 -14.39 10.42 15.61
C SER A 137 -15.06 9.79 14.38
N ASN A 138 -14.74 8.53 14.08
CA ASN A 138 -15.22 7.80 12.91
C ASN A 138 -16.11 6.59 13.22
N ALA A 139 -16.63 6.50 14.44
CA ALA A 139 -17.54 5.42 14.82
C ALA A 139 -18.94 5.60 14.19
N PRO A 140 -19.68 4.49 14.04
CA PRO A 140 -21.13 4.55 13.85
C PRO A 140 -21.78 5.31 15.01
N LEU A 141 -22.80 6.12 14.71
CA LEU A 141 -23.58 6.83 15.71
C LEU A 141 -24.34 5.82 16.57
N SER A 142 -24.35 6.02 17.89
CA SER A 142 -24.90 5.08 18.87
C SER A 142 -26.36 5.33 19.24
N SER A 143 -26.97 6.43 18.74
CA SER A 143 -28.35 6.76 19.08
C SER A 143 -29.36 5.92 18.27
N GLU A 144 -30.40 5.41 18.94
CA GLU A 144 -31.47 4.64 18.29
C GLU A 144 -32.30 5.45 17.28
N LEU A 145 -32.18 6.79 17.32
CA LEU A 145 -32.83 7.73 16.40
C LEU A 145 -32.07 7.88 15.07
N ASP A 146 -30.76 7.60 15.06
CA ASP A 146 -29.88 7.74 13.89
C ASP A 146 -29.88 6.46 13.04
N THR A 147 -31.06 6.03 12.61
CA THR A 147 -31.19 4.90 11.68
C THR A 147 -31.04 5.35 10.23
N PHE A 148 -30.59 4.46 9.35
CA PHE A 148 -30.54 4.75 7.91
C PHE A 148 -31.90 5.18 7.34
N THR A 149 -33.00 4.72 7.92
CA THR A 149 -34.36 5.14 7.57
C THR A 149 -34.66 6.60 7.93
N SER A 150 -34.15 7.13 9.05
CA SER A 150 -34.37 8.53 9.42
C SER A 150 -33.63 9.51 8.51
N LEU A 151 -32.59 9.03 7.82
CA LEU A 151 -31.85 9.78 6.79
C LEU A 151 -32.54 9.83 5.42
N GLY A 152 -33.76 9.30 5.30
CA GLY A 152 -34.52 9.29 4.05
C GLY A 152 -34.22 8.11 3.13
N LEU A 153 -33.53 7.07 3.61
CA LEU A 153 -33.35 5.83 2.84
C LEU A 153 -34.59 4.94 2.92
N SER A 154 -34.87 4.23 1.83
CA SER A 154 -35.97 3.28 1.76
C SER A 154 -35.78 2.13 2.77
N PRO A 155 -36.87 1.58 3.32
CA PRO A 155 -36.79 0.46 4.27
C PRO A 155 -36.04 -0.75 3.71
N ASN A 156 -36.07 -0.95 2.39
CA ASN A 156 -35.37 -2.05 1.72
C ASN A 156 -33.86 -1.87 1.73
N VAL A 157 -33.38 -0.66 1.42
CA VAL A 157 -31.94 -0.35 1.47
C VAL A 157 -31.45 -0.40 2.91
N ALA A 158 -32.19 0.21 3.86
CA ALA A 158 -31.82 0.22 5.27
C ALA A 158 -31.74 -1.20 5.87
N ARG A 159 -32.71 -2.07 5.56
CA ARG A 159 -32.70 -3.47 6.01
C ARG A 159 -31.53 -4.25 5.43
N HIS A 160 -31.21 -4.06 4.15
CA HIS A 160 -30.07 -4.71 3.51
C HIS A 160 -28.74 -4.29 4.15
N LEU A 161 -28.59 -3.01 4.49
CA LEU A 161 -27.42 -2.51 5.22
C LEU A 161 -27.27 -3.21 6.57
N LEU A 162 -28.37 -3.32 7.33
CA LEU A 162 -28.37 -3.94 8.65
C LEU A 162 -28.09 -5.46 8.59
N GLU A 163 -28.83 -6.18 7.75
CA GLU A 163 -28.84 -7.65 7.76
C GLU A 163 -27.75 -8.29 6.90
N LYS A 164 -27.46 -7.72 5.73
CA LYS A 164 -26.53 -8.32 4.74
C LYS A 164 -25.16 -7.70 4.79
N MET A 165 -25.07 -6.38 4.95
CA MET A 165 -23.78 -5.68 5.04
C MET A 165 -23.28 -5.56 6.49
N GLY A 166 -24.13 -5.82 7.48
CA GLY A 166 -23.77 -5.76 8.90
C GLY A 166 -23.52 -4.34 9.42
N ILE A 167 -24.03 -3.33 8.73
CA ILE A 167 -23.87 -1.91 9.06
C ILE A 167 -25.08 -1.48 9.89
N LYS A 168 -24.87 -1.40 11.21
CA LYS A 168 -25.95 -1.15 12.18
C LYS A 168 -26.41 0.30 12.19
N ALA A 169 -25.49 1.23 12.04
CA ALA A 169 -25.73 2.67 12.14
C ALA A 169 -24.80 3.45 11.18
N PRO A 170 -25.22 4.64 10.72
CA PRO A 170 -24.40 5.54 9.92
C PRO A 170 -23.26 6.15 10.74
N THR A 171 -22.12 6.44 10.11
CA THR A 171 -21.09 7.31 10.71
C THR A 171 -21.52 8.79 10.64
N ALA A 172 -20.88 9.67 11.42
CA ALA A 172 -21.21 11.11 11.42
C ALA A 172 -21.16 11.74 10.02
N ILE A 173 -20.16 11.38 9.20
CA ILE A 173 -20.07 11.86 7.82
C ILE A 173 -21.17 11.27 6.93
N GLN A 174 -21.54 10.00 7.11
CA GLN A 174 -22.63 9.37 6.38
C GLN A 174 -23.97 10.03 6.72
N ALA A 175 -24.24 10.28 8.01
CA ALA A 175 -25.48 10.94 8.44
C ALA A 175 -25.65 12.31 7.79
N LYS A 176 -24.62 13.17 7.86
CA LYS A 176 -24.63 14.50 7.25
C LYS A 176 -24.76 14.43 5.72
N ALA A 177 -23.93 13.62 5.06
CA ALA A 177 -23.89 13.54 3.60
C ALA A 177 -25.16 12.91 3.01
N VAL A 178 -25.65 11.81 3.58
CA VAL A 178 -26.85 11.12 3.09
C VAL A 178 -28.07 12.03 3.24
N ALA A 179 -28.25 12.67 4.40
CA ALA A 179 -29.38 13.57 4.63
C ALA A 179 -29.40 14.74 3.63
N GLN A 180 -28.24 15.35 3.35
CA GLN A 180 -28.13 16.45 2.39
C GLN A 180 -28.37 15.98 0.95
N LEU A 181 -27.69 14.92 0.51
CA LEU A 181 -27.68 14.50 -0.90
C LEU A 181 -28.95 13.73 -1.31
N VAL A 182 -29.69 13.13 -0.38
CA VAL A 182 -31.02 12.57 -0.70
C VAL A 182 -32.04 13.68 -0.94
N LYS A 183 -31.96 14.79 -0.19
CA LYS A 183 -32.94 15.87 -0.23
C LYS A 183 -32.72 16.85 -1.39
N ASP A 184 -31.47 17.27 -1.60
CA ASP A 184 -31.12 18.35 -2.51
C ASP A 184 -30.22 17.87 -3.66
N ASP A 185 -30.31 18.55 -4.82
CA ASP A 185 -29.49 18.27 -6.02
C ASP A 185 -28.17 19.08 -6.03
N SER A 186 -27.78 19.63 -4.88
CA SER A 186 -26.59 20.48 -4.73
C SER A 186 -25.29 19.70 -4.88
N ASP A 187 -24.29 20.31 -5.52
CA ASP A 187 -22.92 19.81 -5.48
C ASP A 187 -22.43 19.77 -4.03
N ALA A 188 -21.54 18.82 -3.72
CA ALA A 188 -21.03 18.64 -2.37
C ALA A 188 -19.52 18.43 -2.34
N PHE A 189 -18.87 19.10 -1.39
CA PHE A 189 -17.50 18.82 -0.99
C PHE A 189 -17.52 18.04 0.32
N ILE A 190 -17.14 16.77 0.28
CA ILE A 190 -17.11 15.89 1.45
C ILE A 190 -15.67 15.80 1.96
N GLN A 191 -15.42 16.40 3.11
CA GLN A 191 -14.15 16.30 3.82
C GLN A 191 -14.27 15.25 4.93
N ALA A 192 -13.51 14.18 4.82
CA ALA A 192 -13.36 13.23 5.92
C ALA A 192 -12.10 12.38 5.80
N GLU A 193 -11.62 11.88 6.93
CA GLU A 193 -10.45 11.02 7.02
C GLU A 193 -10.65 9.65 6.34
N THR A 194 -9.55 8.94 6.11
CA THR A 194 -9.60 7.54 5.66
C THR A 194 -10.26 6.66 6.73
N GLY A 195 -11.17 5.76 6.33
CA GLY A 195 -11.84 4.85 7.26
C GLY A 195 -13.14 5.40 7.90
N SER A 196 -13.49 6.66 7.63
CA SER A 196 -14.76 7.29 8.08
C SER A 196 -16.02 6.82 7.34
N GLY A 197 -15.87 5.96 6.34
CA GLY A 197 -16.99 5.43 5.56
C GLY A 197 -17.48 6.35 4.42
N LYS A 198 -16.60 7.22 3.90
CA LYS A 198 -16.86 8.12 2.74
C LYS A 198 -17.54 7.43 1.55
N THR A 199 -17.12 6.22 1.22
CA THR A 199 -17.67 5.47 0.08
C THR A 199 -19.19 5.31 0.18
N LEU A 200 -19.71 4.94 1.35
CA LEU A 200 -21.17 4.84 1.53
C LEU A 200 -21.84 6.21 1.62
N ALA A 201 -21.14 7.25 2.08
CA ALA A 201 -21.67 8.60 2.18
C ALA A 201 -22.15 9.15 0.82
N TYR A 202 -21.44 8.85 -0.28
CA TYR A 202 -21.88 9.22 -1.63
C TYR A 202 -22.64 8.10 -2.37
N LEU A 203 -22.39 6.81 -2.09
CA LEU A 203 -23.08 5.73 -2.80
C LEU A 203 -24.56 5.59 -2.39
N LEU A 204 -24.86 5.73 -1.10
CA LEU A 204 -26.21 5.59 -0.57
C LEU A 204 -27.21 6.57 -1.20
N PRO A 205 -26.96 7.90 -1.27
CA PRO A 205 -27.89 8.82 -1.90
C PRO A 205 -28.09 8.54 -3.39
N ILE A 206 -27.03 8.16 -4.12
CA ILE A 206 -27.12 7.81 -5.56
C ILE A 206 -28.01 6.58 -5.77
N VAL A 207 -27.75 5.51 -5.02
CA VAL A 207 -28.54 4.26 -5.13
C VAL A 207 -29.98 4.51 -4.70
N GLN A 208 -30.20 5.24 -3.61
CA GLN A 208 -31.54 5.58 -3.15
C GLN A 208 -32.35 6.34 -4.22
N ARG A 209 -31.74 7.34 -4.86
CA ARG A 209 -32.39 8.11 -5.93
C ARG A 209 -32.75 7.23 -7.13
N LEU A 210 -31.85 6.35 -7.57
CA LEU A 210 -32.14 5.40 -8.65
C LEU A 210 -33.24 4.39 -8.29
N VAL A 211 -33.29 3.94 -7.04
CA VAL A 211 -34.38 3.08 -6.53
C VAL A 211 -35.70 3.83 -6.56
N THR A 212 -35.77 5.05 -6.01
CA THR A 212 -36.97 5.89 -6.02
C THR A 212 -37.45 6.18 -7.45
N MET A 213 -36.54 6.46 -8.39
CA MET A 213 -36.85 6.62 -9.80
C MET A 213 -37.46 5.36 -10.41
N SER A 214 -36.89 4.18 -10.13
CA SER A 214 -37.38 2.89 -10.64
C SER A 214 -38.76 2.53 -10.09
N GLU A 215 -39.02 2.83 -8.83
CA GLU A 215 -40.32 2.61 -8.19
C GLU A 215 -41.38 3.57 -8.73
N THR A 216 -41.03 4.83 -8.93
CA THR A 216 -41.94 5.84 -9.49
C THR A 216 -42.32 5.50 -10.93
N ALA A 217 -41.34 5.10 -11.75
CA ALA A 217 -41.57 4.64 -13.12
C ALA A 217 -42.48 3.40 -13.17
N ARG A 218 -42.26 2.43 -12.26
CA ARG A 218 -43.14 1.25 -12.14
C ARG A 218 -44.56 1.62 -11.75
N LYS A 219 -44.75 2.54 -10.79
CA LYS A 219 -46.08 3.00 -10.36
C LYS A 219 -46.81 3.69 -11.50
N ALA A 220 -46.13 4.55 -12.25
CA ALA A 220 -46.72 5.26 -13.39
C ALA A 220 -47.14 4.31 -14.52
N ASN A 221 -46.39 3.23 -14.75
CA ASN A 221 -46.59 2.29 -15.85
C ASN A 221 -47.27 0.97 -15.41
N GLY A 222 -48.15 1.02 -14.40
CA GLY A 222 -48.98 -0.14 -14.00
C GLY A 222 -48.20 -1.36 -13.50
N GLY A 223 -47.04 -1.15 -12.87
CA GLY A 223 -46.15 -2.20 -12.36
C GLY A 223 -45.04 -2.63 -13.32
N THR A 224 -45.05 -2.14 -14.57
CA THR A 224 -44.03 -2.43 -15.60
C THR A 224 -43.10 -1.23 -15.83
N GLY A 225 -41.97 -1.37 -16.53
CA GLY A 225 -41.15 -0.21 -16.93
C GLY A 225 -40.26 0.42 -15.84
N GLY A 226 -39.73 -0.38 -14.91
CA GLY A 226 -38.66 0.05 -14.00
C GLY A 226 -37.30 0.21 -14.69
N LEU A 227 -36.31 0.71 -13.95
CA LEU A 227 -34.93 0.79 -14.45
C LEU A 227 -34.41 -0.61 -14.80
N THR A 228 -33.79 -0.71 -15.97
CA THR A 228 -33.05 -1.88 -16.43
C THR A 228 -31.62 -1.48 -16.75
N ARG A 229 -30.78 -2.48 -17.06
CA ARG A 229 -29.41 -2.23 -17.53
C ARG A 229 -29.33 -1.39 -18.81
N ASP A 230 -30.40 -1.38 -19.62
CA ASP A 230 -30.49 -0.66 -20.89
C ASP A 230 -31.05 0.76 -20.74
N SER A 231 -31.49 1.14 -19.53
CA SER A 231 -31.94 2.51 -19.22
C SER A 231 -30.82 3.57 -19.34
N GLY A 232 -29.57 3.13 -19.53
CA GLY A 232 -28.41 3.97 -19.70
C GLY A 232 -27.66 4.25 -18.40
N LEU A 233 -26.56 5.01 -18.55
CA LEU A 233 -25.62 5.34 -17.49
C LEU A 233 -26.03 6.63 -16.79
N PHE A 234 -26.21 6.57 -15.47
CA PHE A 234 -26.69 7.68 -14.64
C PHE A 234 -25.62 8.26 -13.71
N ALA A 235 -24.67 7.44 -13.26
CA ALA A 235 -23.63 7.87 -12.32
C ALA A 235 -22.22 7.41 -12.76
N ILE A 236 -21.24 8.29 -12.62
CA ILE A 236 -19.81 7.99 -12.81
C ILE A 236 -19.07 8.29 -11.52
N ILE A 237 -18.26 7.33 -11.05
CA ILE A 237 -17.39 7.47 -9.89
C ILE A 237 -15.95 7.37 -10.36
N LEU A 238 -15.20 8.44 -10.18
CA LEU A 238 -13.78 8.53 -10.50
C LEU A 238 -12.94 8.24 -9.27
N ALA A 239 -12.00 7.32 -9.40
CA ALA A 239 -11.02 7.03 -8.37
C ALA A 239 -9.59 7.05 -8.98
N PRO A 240 -8.58 7.51 -8.23
CA PRO A 240 -7.21 7.69 -8.73
C PRO A 240 -6.52 6.39 -9.13
N THR A 241 -6.82 5.29 -8.43
CA THR A 241 -6.10 4.02 -8.60
C THR A 241 -7.04 2.89 -9.02
N ARG A 242 -6.45 1.85 -9.63
CA ARG A 242 -7.18 0.66 -10.07
C ARG A 242 -7.72 -0.11 -8.87
N GLU A 243 -6.93 -0.14 -7.81
CA GLU A 243 -7.22 -0.85 -6.58
C GLU A 243 -8.38 -0.20 -5.83
N LEU A 244 -8.35 1.12 -5.67
CA LEU A 244 -9.47 1.87 -5.07
C LEU A 244 -10.74 1.72 -5.91
N SER A 245 -10.64 1.82 -7.24
CA SER A 245 -11.79 1.59 -8.13
C SER A 245 -12.43 0.21 -7.91
N LYS A 246 -11.63 -0.85 -7.74
CA LYS A 246 -12.15 -2.20 -7.45
C LYS A 246 -12.80 -2.29 -6.08
N GLN A 247 -12.29 -1.57 -5.09
CA GLN A 247 -12.85 -1.55 -3.75
C GLN A 247 -14.21 -0.86 -3.74
N ILE A 248 -14.31 0.31 -4.37
CA ILE A 248 -15.57 1.01 -4.57
C ILE A 248 -16.56 0.11 -5.32
N SER A 249 -16.13 -0.59 -6.39
CA SER A 249 -16.98 -1.54 -7.11
C SER A 249 -17.49 -2.67 -6.23
N THR A 250 -16.64 -3.21 -5.34
CA THR A 250 -17.03 -4.30 -4.42
C THR A 250 -18.07 -3.81 -3.41
N VAL A 251 -17.88 -2.62 -2.84
CA VAL A 251 -18.85 -1.99 -1.92
C VAL A 251 -20.16 -1.70 -2.65
N LEU A 252 -20.08 -1.17 -3.87
CA LEU A 252 -21.24 -0.87 -4.71
C LEU A 252 -22.01 -2.13 -5.07
N GLU A 253 -21.35 -3.19 -5.53
CA GLU A 253 -22.00 -4.48 -5.85
C GLU A 253 -22.68 -5.08 -4.61
N SER A 254 -22.05 -4.99 -3.44
CA SER A 254 -22.65 -5.40 -2.17
C SER A 254 -23.91 -4.59 -1.85
N LEU A 255 -23.87 -3.27 -2.04
CA LEU A 255 -25.03 -2.38 -1.80
C LEU A 255 -26.17 -2.64 -2.79
N LEU A 256 -25.84 -2.88 -4.07
CA LEU A 256 -26.80 -3.18 -5.12
C LEU A 256 -27.50 -4.54 -4.95
N GLY A 257 -27.12 -5.36 -3.96
CA GLY A 257 -27.90 -6.52 -3.54
C GLY A 257 -29.35 -6.17 -3.18
N ALA A 258 -29.61 -4.95 -2.69
CA ALA A 258 -30.98 -4.44 -2.43
C ALA A 258 -31.76 -4.07 -3.72
N ALA A 259 -31.06 -3.89 -4.85
CA ALA A 259 -31.60 -3.39 -6.11
C ALA A 259 -30.89 -4.04 -7.31
N HIS A 260 -31.02 -5.37 -7.44
CA HIS A 260 -30.31 -6.19 -8.43
C HIS A 260 -30.54 -5.82 -9.90
N TRP A 261 -31.58 -5.03 -10.21
CA TRP A 261 -31.85 -4.50 -11.56
C TRP A 261 -30.95 -3.33 -11.95
N ILE A 262 -30.28 -2.69 -10.97
CA ILE A 262 -29.26 -1.68 -11.21
C ILE A 262 -27.93 -2.39 -11.44
N VAL A 263 -27.29 -2.11 -12.57
CA VAL A 263 -26.03 -2.76 -12.96
C VAL A 263 -24.87 -1.79 -12.81
N ALA A 264 -23.88 -2.15 -12.00
CA ALA A 264 -22.59 -1.46 -11.92
C ALA A 264 -21.59 -2.06 -12.91
N GLY A 265 -20.65 -1.24 -13.37
CA GLY A 265 -19.52 -1.67 -14.19
C GLY A 265 -18.23 -0.94 -13.83
N THR A 266 -17.10 -1.51 -14.25
CA THR A 266 -15.76 -0.94 -14.02
C THR A 266 -14.97 -0.77 -15.31
N VAL A 267 -14.26 0.36 -15.40
CA VAL A 267 -13.35 0.70 -16.50
C VAL A 267 -12.05 1.25 -15.91
N ILE A 268 -11.02 0.41 -15.90
CA ILE A 268 -9.76 0.70 -15.19
C ILE A 268 -8.57 0.33 -16.06
N GLY A 269 -7.41 0.96 -15.83
CA GLY A 269 -6.18 0.60 -16.53
C GLY A 269 -5.86 -0.90 -16.47
N GLY A 270 -5.09 -1.42 -17.43
CA GLY A 270 -4.54 -2.79 -17.42
C GLY A 270 -5.52 -3.94 -17.63
N GLU A 271 -6.80 -3.69 -17.88
CA GLU A 271 -7.72 -4.67 -18.48
C GLU A 271 -7.74 -4.58 -20.02
N LYS A 272 -8.10 -5.69 -20.68
CA LYS A 272 -8.23 -5.73 -22.14
C LYS A 272 -9.38 -4.82 -22.59
N LYS A 273 -9.10 -3.86 -23.47
CA LYS A 273 -10.10 -2.91 -23.98
C LYS A 273 -11.31 -3.58 -24.62
N GLN A 274 -11.11 -4.72 -25.29
CA GLN A 274 -12.20 -5.49 -25.91
C GLN A 274 -13.18 -6.06 -24.87
N SER A 275 -12.70 -6.54 -23.72
CA SER A 275 -13.58 -7.07 -22.67
C SER A 275 -14.41 -5.97 -22.02
N GLU A 276 -13.82 -4.79 -21.79
CA GLU A 276 -14.57 -3.62 -21.32
C GLU A 276 -15.61 -3.18 -22.33
N LYS A 277 -15.23 -3.03 -23.62
CA LYS A 277 -16.20 -2.69 -24.68
C LYS A 277 -17.36 -3.68 -24.73
N ALA A 278 -17.09 -4.98 -24.56
CA ALA A 278 -18.14 -5.99 -24.50
C ALA A 278 -19.07 -5.81 -23.29
N ARG A 279 -18.53 -5.45 -22.11
CA ARG A 279 -19.35 -5.13 -20.92
C ARG A 279 -20.17 -3.86 -21.13
N LEU A 280 -19.55 -2.77 -21.62
CA LEU A 280 -20.22 -1.50 -21.92
C LEU A 280 -21.38 -1.69 -22.91
N ARG A 281 -21.19 -2.52 -23.94
CA ARG A 281 -22.24 -2.83 -24.94
C ARG A 281 -23.47 -3.50 -24.36
N LYS A 282 -23.34 -4.22 -23.24
CA LYS A 282 -24.49 -4.84 -22.59
C LYS A 282 -25.33 -3.81 -21.82
N GLY A 283 -24.86 -2.58 -21.60
CA GLY A 283 -25.55 -1.59 -20.77
C GLY A 283 -25.22 -1.71 -19.28
N LEU A 284 -25.20 -0.56 -18.61
CA LEU A 284 -24.87 -0.36 -17.20
C LEU A 284 -25.43 0.98 -16.71
N ASN A 285 -25.70 1.08 -15.42
CA ASN A 285 -26.35 2.24 -14.79
C ASN A 285 -25.36 3.08 -13.97
N ILE A 286 -24.34 2.45 -13.39
CA ILE A 286 -23.30 3.10 -12.59
C ILE A 286 -21.94 2.63 -13.09
N LEU A 287 -21.01 3.56 -13.31
CA LEU A 287 -19.66 3.27 -13.79
C LEU A 287 -18.62 3.74 -12.77
N VAL A 288 -17.76 2.83 -12.32
CA VAL A 288 -16.55 3.18 -11.55
C VAL A 288 -15.35 3.14 -12.48
N ALA A 289 -14.55 4.21 -12.52
CA ALA A 289 -13.45 4.30 -13.47
C ALA A 289 -12.23 5.08 -12.97
N THR A 290 -11.07 4.78 -13.56
CA THR A 290 -9.88 5.63 -13.47
C THR A 290 -9.93 6.70 -14.58
N PRO A 291 -9.58 7.98 -14.31
CA PRO A 291 -9.78 9.10 -15.24
C PRO A 291 -9.24 8.85 -16.66
N GLY A 292 -7.94 8.58 -16.81
CA GLY A 292 -7.34 8.39 -18.14
C GLY A 292 -7.95 7.25 -18.94
N ARG A 293 -8.39 6.15 -18.28
CA ARG A 293 -9.07 5.05 -18.97
C ARG A 293 -10.47 5.44 -19.42
N LEU A 294 -11.19 6.23 -18.62
CA LEU A 294 -12.51 6.73 -18.99
C LEU A 294 -12.42 7.68 -20.19
N VAL A 295 -11.45 8.60 -20.20
CA VAL A 295 -11.19 9.49 -21.34
C VAL A 295 -11.03 8.68 -22.64
N ASP A 296 -10.17 7.65 -22.62
CA ASP A 296 -9.97 6.77 -23.79
C ASP A 296 -11.28 6.12 -24.28
N HIS A 297 -12.17 5.73 -23.36
CA HIS A 297 -13.47 5.20 -23.73
C HIS A 297 -14.44 6.27 -24.25
N LEU A 298 -14.47 7.46 -23.67
CA LEU A 298 -15.33 8.55 -24.12
C LEU A 298 -14.99 9.00 -25.55
N GLU A 299 -13.72 8.95 -25.92
CA GLU A 299 -13.24 9.32 -27.26
C GLU A 299 -13.41 8.22 -28.30
N HIS A 300 -13.15 6.96 -27.93
CA HIS A 300 -13.02 5.86 -28.90
C HIS A 300 -14.10 4.76 -28.79
N THR A 301 -15.10 4.95 -27.92
CA THR A 301 -16.18 3.97 -27.72
C THR A 301 -17.54 4.62 -27.93
N GLU A 302 -18.07 4.50 -29.15
CA GLU A 302 -19.37 5.06 -29.56
C GLU A 302 -20.54 4.63 -28.66
N ARG A 303 -20.49 3.40 -28.13
CA ARG A 303 -21.56 2.82 -27.30
C ARG A 303 -21.55 3.32 -25.84
N LEU A 304 -20.53 4.08 -25.42
CA LEU A 304 -20.53 4.70 -24.09
C LEU A 304 -21.27 6.04 -24.18
N ASP A 305 -22.58 5.97 -23.96
CA ASP A 305 -23.40 7.16 -23.82
C ASP A 305 -23.35 7.67 -22.37
N VAL A 306 -23.07 8.97 -22.21
CA VAL A 306 -23.01 9.67 -20.92
C VAL A 306 -24.03 10.79 -20.83
N SER A 307 -24.97 10.87 -21.77
CA SER A 307 -25.96 11.95 -21.84
C SER A 307 -26.92 11.94 -20.65
N ASN A 308 -27.18 10.76 -20.07
CA ASN A 308 -28.04 10.58 -18.89
C ASN A 308 -27.29 10.69 -17.56
N VAL A 309 -25.97 10.92 -17.58
CA VAL A 309 -25.20 11.01 -16.34
C VAL A 309 -25.59 12.29 -15.60
N ARG A 310 -26.02 12.14 -14.35
CA ARG A 310 -26.32 13.24 -13.43
C ARG A 310 -25.47 13.24 -12.19
N TRP A 311 -24.92 12.10 -11.80
CA TRP A 311 -24.05 12.02 -10.63
C TRP A 311 -22.61 11.80 -11.07
N LEU A 312 -21.73 12.73 -10.71
CA LEU A 312 -20.29 12.59 -10.88
C LEU A 312 -19.64 12.61 -9.51
N VAL A 313 -18.94 11.55 -9.14
CA VAL A 313 -18.18 11.48 -7.89
C VAL A 313 -16.70 11.48 -8.20
N LEU A 314 -15.93 12.27 -7.46
CA LEU A 314 -14.47 12.27 -7.46
C LEU A 314 -14.01 11.83 -6.07
N ASP A 315 -13.53 10.60 -5.96
CA ASP A 315 -13.04 10.03 -4.70
C ASP A 315 -11.51 10.18 -4.61
N GLU A 316 -11.00 10.44 -3.40
CA GLU A 316 -9.60 10.83 -3.15
C GLU A 316 -9.13 11.98 -4.07
N GLY A 317 -9.82 13.13 -4.00
CA GLY A 317 -9.57 14.33 -4.80
C GLY A 317 -8.13 14.86 -4.75
N ASP A 318 -7.53 14.86 -3.56
CA ASP A 318 -6.11 15.13 -3.33
C ASP A 318 -5.22 14.23 -4.20
N ARG A 319 -5.47 12.92 -4.16
CA ARG A 319 -4.68 11.94 -4.91
C ARG A 319 -4.90 12.04 -6.42
N LEU A 320 -6.10 12.40 -6.86
CA LEU A 320 -6.37 12.67 -8.27
C LEU A 320 -5.47 13.79 -8.82
N MET A 321 -5.25 14.84 -8.02
CA MET A 321 -4.40 15.96 -8.38
C MET A 321 -2.90 15.62 -8.31
N GLU A 322 -2.46 14.96 -7.25
CA GLU A 322 -1.06 14.52 -7.11
C GLU A 322 -0.60 13.62 -8.26
N LEU A 323 -1.49 12.77 -8.78
CA LEU A 323 -1.21 11.89 -9.92
C LEU A 323 -1.33 12.60 -11.28
N GLY A 324 -1.68 13.88 -11.31
CA GLY A 324 -1.75 14.69 -12.52
C GLY A 324 -2.98 14.42 -13.40
N PHE A 325 -4.08 13.91 -12.82
CA PHE A 325 -5.31 13.64 -13.59
C PHE A 325 -6.17 14.88 -13.88
N GLU A 326 -5.70 16.08 -13.53
CA GLU A 326 -6.43 17.35 -13.73
C GLU A 326 -6.98 17.49 -15.16
N ASN A 327 -6.10 17.33 -16.16
CA ASN A 327 -6.46 17.46 -17.57
C ASN A 327 -7.48 16.41 -18.02
N ASP A 328 -7.34 15.17 -17.53
CA ASP A 328 -8.28 14.09 -17.84
C ASP A 328 -9.66 14.38 -17.27
N ILE A 329 -9.72 14.88 -16.03
CA ILE A 329 -10.98 15.24 -15.36
C ILE A 329 -11.66 16.41 -16.05
N GLN A 330 -10.92 17.47 -16.39
CA GLN A 330 -11.43 18.61 -17.17
C GLN A 330 -12.05 18.14 -18.49
N LYS A 331 -11.37 17.21 -19.17
CA LYS A 331 -11.85 16.63 -20.43
C LYS A 331 -13.11 15.78 -20.25
N ILE A 332 -13.17 14.95 -19.21
CA ILE A 332 -14.38 14.18 -18.85
C ILE A 332 -15.56 15.12 -18.63
N VAL A 333 -15.41 16.13 -17.78
CA VAL A 333 -16.46 17.10 -17.45
C VAL A 333 -16.92 17.85 -18.70
N SER A 334 -15.98 18.26 -19.56
CA SER A 334 -16.27 18.95 -20.82
C SER A 334 -17.08 18.09 -21.79
N LEU A 335 -16.69 16.82 -21.97
CA LEU A 335 -17.40 15.88 -22.84
C LEU A 335 -18.79 15.55 -22.30
N MET A 336 -18.94 15.40 -20.98
CA MET A 336 -20.24 15.19 -20.34
C MET A 336 -21.17 16.40 -20.56
N ASN A 337 -20.70 17.62 -20.29
CA ASN A 337 -21.45 18.85 -20.52
C ASN A 337 -21.93 18.98 -21.98
N LEU A 338 -21.05 18.67 -22.94
CA LEU A 338 -21.37 18.75 -24.36
C LEU A 338 -22.47 17.76 -24.77
N ARG A 339 -22.42 16.53 -24.25
CA ARG A 339 -23.40 15.48 -24.58
C ARG A 339 -24.74 15.68 -23.87
N MET A 340 -24.74 16.14 -22.62
CA MET A 340 -25.96 16.48 -21.89
C MET A 340 -26.82 17.52 -22.63
N ARG A 341 -26.20 18.55 -23.22
CA ARG A 341 -26.92 19.61 -23.98
C ARG A 341 -27.69 19.07 -25.19
N LYS A 342 -27.23 17.96 -25.80
CA LYS A 342 -27.87 17.39 -27.00
C LYS A 342 -29.17 16.63 -26.71
N VAL A 343 -29.43 16.25 -25.45
CA VAL A 343 -30.50 15.31 -25.06
C VAL A 343 -31.68 15.98 -24.32
N GLN A 344 -31.71 17.31 -24.23
CA GLN A 344 -32.78 18.09 -23.57
C GLN A 344 -34.22 17.92 -24.15
N GLN A 345 -34.47 16.97 -25.05
CA GLN A 345 -35.77 16.81 -25.71
C GLN A 345 -36.77 15.95 -24.91
N THR A 346 -36.36 15.12 -23.93
CA THR A 346 -37.29 14.50 -22.97
C THR A 346 -36.64 14.27 -21.59
N PRO A 347 -37.09 14.95 -20.51
CA PRO A 347 -36.56 14.70 -19.17
C PRO A 347 -37.04 13.32 -18.66
N ILE A 348 -36.11 12.51 -18.17
CA ILE A 348 -36.43 11.25 -17.47
C ILE A 348 -37.02 11.61 -16.10
N PRO A 349 -38.24 11.19 -15.75
CA PRO A 349 -38.87 11.52 -14.47
C PRO A 349 -37.98 11.12 -13.28
N GLY A 350 -37.76 12.06 -12.36
CA GLY A 350 -36.95 11.86 -11.15
C GLY A 350 -35.43 11.96 -11.34
N LEU A 351 -34.94 12.17 -12.57
CA LEU A 351 -33.54 12.43 -12.85
C LEU A 351 -33.24 13.93 -12.61
N PRO A 352 -32.17 14.30 -11.88
CA PRO A 352 -31.80 15.70 -11.68
C PRO A 352 -31.70 16.49 -12.98
N GLU A 353 -32.15 17.75 -12.98
CA GLU A 353 -32.07 18.62 -14.16
C GLU A 353 -30.62 18.99 -14.49
N LYS A 354 -29.83 19.24 -13.45
CA LYS A 354 -28.41 19.57 -13.53
C LYS A 354 -27.58 18.37 -13.06
N ARG A 355 -26.31 18.33 -13.47
CA ARG A 355 -25.38 17.36 -12.92
C ARG A 355 -25.04 17.77 -11.49
N THR A 356 -25.21 16.84 -10.55
CA THR A 356 -24.72 16.92 -9.18
C THR A 356 -23.33 16.28 -9.11
N THR A 357 -22.37 17.02 -8.60
CA THR A 357 -20.98 16.61 -8.46
C THR A 357 -20.61 16.50 -6.98
N VAL A 358 -20.01 15.37 -6.59
CA VAL A 358 -19.52 15.13 -5.24
C VAL A 358 -18.02 14.95 -5.27
N LEU A 359 -17.28 15.84 -4.62
CA LEU A 359 -15.83 15.74 -4.46
C LEU A 359 -15.52 15.27 -3.03
N CYS A 360 -14.92 14.11 -2.90
CA CYS A 360 -14.48 13.55 -1.62
C CYS A 360 -12.96 13.70 -1.50
N SER A 361 -12.51 14.33 -0.42
CA SER A 361 -11.08 14.50 -0.15
C SER A 361 -10.80 14.34 1.34
N ALA A 362 -9.58 13.94 1.71
CA ALA A 362 -9.14 14.04 3.09
C ALA A 362 -8.68 15.47 3.42
N THR A 363 -8.12 16.16 2.43
CA THR A 363 -7.48 17.48 2.59
C THR A 363 -8.14 18.57 1.74
N ILE A 364 -7.96 19.83 2.14
CA ILE A 364 -8.34 21.04 1.38
C ILE A 364 -7.05 21.80 1.00
N LYS A 365 -6.19 21.16 0.20
CA LYS A 365 -5.02 21.84 -0.36
C LYS A 365 -5.42 22.67 -1.59
N MET A 366 -4.60 23.65 -1.97
CA MET A 366 -4.82 24.49 -3.16
C MET A 366 -5.12 23.66 -4.43
N ASP A 367 -4.49 22.50 -4.60
CA ASP A 367 -4.75 21.61 -5.73
C ASP A 367 -6.17 21.02 -5.70
N VAL A 368 -6.66 20.68 -4.51
CA VAL A 368 -8.03 20.18 -4.32
C VAL A 368 -9.05 21.29 -4.50
N GLU A 369 -8.76 22.51 -4.04
CA GLU A 369 -9.58 23.68 -4.30
C GLU A 369 -9.66 23.99 -5.80
N ARG A 370 -8.54 23.89 -6.51
CA ARG A 370 -8.49 24.02 -7.97
C ARG A 370 -9.35 22.96 -8.65
N LEU A 371 -9.29 21.71 -8.19
CA LEU A 371 -10.17 20.63 -8.66
C LEU A 371 -11.64 20.93 -8.37
N GLY A 372 -11.95 21.46 -7.19
CA GLY A 372 -13.27 21.95 -6.81
C GLY A 372 -13.79 23.00 -7.77
N ASN A 373 -13.00 24.03 -8.05
CA ASN A 373 -13.35 25.11 -9.00
C ASN A 373 -13.59 24.62 -10.43
N ILE A 374 -12.92 23.54 -10.85
CA ILE A 374 -13.13 22.92 -12.16
C ILE A 374 -14.45 22.14 -12.23
N THR A 375 -14.82 21.48 -11.13
CA THR A 375 -15.83 20.39 -11.17
C THR A 375 -17.15 20.76 -10.49
N LEU A 376 -17.10 21.54 -9.42
CA LEU A 376 -18.20 21.91 -8.54
C LEU A 376 -18.81 23.28 -8.91
N LYS A 377 -20.08 23.47 -8.55
CA LYS A 377 -20.81 24.75 -8.63
C LYS A 377 -21.58 25.00 -7.34
N GLU A 378 -21.24 26.08 -6.64
CA GLU A 378 -21.88 26.47 -5.37
C GLU A 378 -22.03 25.29 -4.39
N ALA A 379 -20.95 24.53 -4.21
CA ALA A 379 -21.00 23.28 -3.46
C ALA A 379 -21.17 23.49 -1.95
N VAL A 380 -21.96 22.59 -1.35
CA VAL A 380 -22.12 22.50 0.10
C VAL A 380 -20.91 21.77 0.69
N SER A 381 -20.24 22.39 1.66
CA SER A 381 -19.15 21.75 2.41
C SER A 381 -19.71 20.87 3.52
N ILE A 382 -19.32 19.60 3.54
CA ILE A 382 -19.77 18.59 4.50
C ILE A 382 -18.53 18.00 5.19
N SER A 383 -18.36 18.31 6.47
CA SER A 383 -17.29 17.77 7.32
C SER A 383 -17.85 17.03 8.53
N ALA A 384 -17.13 16.03 9.03
CA ALA A 384 -17.52 15.23 10.19
C ALA A 384 -17.44 16.02 11.51
N GLU A 385 -16.51 16.97 11.61
CA GLU A 385 -16.23 17.73 12.84
C GLU A 385 -17.43 18.61 13.27
N LYS A 386 -17.58 18.78 14.59
CA LYS A 386 -18.48 19.79 15.16
C LYS A 386 -17.75 21.14 15.14
N PRO A 387 -18.42 22.25 14.81
CA PRO A 387 -17.82 23.59 14.81
C PRO A 387 -17.65 24.12 16.25
N ARG A 388 -17.06 23.34 17.17
CA ARG A 388 -16.81 23.81 18.55
C ARG A 388 -15.47 24.51 18.72
N ASP A 389 -14.55 24.35 17.77
CA ASP A 389 -13.22 24.99 17.80
C ASP A 389 -13.07 25.97 16.62
N ALA A 390 -14.12 26.76 16.36
CA ALA A 390 -14.10 27.78 15.29
C ALA A 390 -13.08 28.89 15.56
N GLU A 391 -12.64 29.09 16.80
CA GLU A 391 -11.62 30.09 17.15
C GLU A 391 -10.18 29.60 16.89
N ASP A 392 -9.93 28.29 16.85
CA ASP A 392 -8.61 27.70 16.53
C ASP A 392 -8.46 27.34 15.04
N ALA A 393 -9.58 27.15 14.33
CA ALA A 393 -9.60 26.82 12.90
C ALA A 393 -9.07 27.95 11.99
N GLU A 394 -9.14 29.23 12.42
CA GLU A 394 -8.66 30.36 11.63
C GLU A 394 -7.13 30.56 11.71
N LYS A 395 -6.45 30.05 12.75
CA LYS A 395 -5.00 30.22 12.91
C LYS A 395 -4.18 29.06 12.35
N ASN A 396 -4.72 27.84 12.38
CA ASN A 396 -4.07 26.64 11.88
C ASN A 396 -4.97 26.01 10.81
N GLY A 397 -4.92 26.54 9.58
CA GLY A 397 -5.83 26.17 8.49
C GLY A 397 -6.14 24.68 8.43
N HIS A 398 -7.44 24.33 8.44
CA HIS A 398 -8.05 22.99 8.46
C HIS A 398 -7.07 21.82 8.21
N ALA A 399 -6.28 21.50 9.24
CA ALA A 399 -5.22 20.52 9.15
C ALA A 399 -5.82 19.11 9.29
N PHE A 400 -5.55 18.24 8.32
CA PHE A 400 -5.91 16.83 8.40
C PHE A 400 -5.39 16.23 9.72
N SER A 401 -6.32 15.71 10.52
CA SER A 401 -6.04 15.11 11.83
C SER A 401 -6.24 13.60 11.76
N ALA A 402 -5.48 12.88 12.58
CA ALA A 402 -5.66 11.44 12.75
C ALA A 402 -6.92 11.15 13.58
N PRO A 403 -7.51 9.94 13.47
CA PRO A 403 -8.66 9.57 14.31
C PRO A 403 -8.34 9.74 15.79
N ALA A 404 -9.25 10.31 16.57
CA ALA A 404 -9.00 10.65 17.98
C ALA A 404 -8.60 9.45 18.85
N GLN A 405 -9.12 8.25 18.51
CA GLN A 405 -8.83 7.01 19.22
C GLN A 405 -7.52 6.32 18.79
N LEU A 406 -6.80 6.87 17.80
CA LEU A 406 -5.54 6.31 17.33
C LEU A 406 -4.38 6.71 18.25
N LYS A 407 -3.79 5.71 18.92
CA LYS A 407 -2.58 5.93 19.73
C LYS A 407 -1.35 5.96 18.85
N GLN A 408 -0.70 7.12 18.76
CA GLN A 408 0.52 7.32 18.00
C GLN A 408 1.72 7.30 18.94
N SER A 409 2.79 6.65 18.52
CA SER A 409 4.04 6.55 19.27
C SER A 409 5.21 6.65 18.32
N TYR A 410 6.36 7.08 18.81
CA TYR A 410 7.61 7.08 18.04
C TYR A 410 8.71 6.38 18.82
N ALA A 411 9.72 5.90 18.10
CA ALA A 411 10.93 5.35 18.68
C ALA A 411 12.14 5.93 17.94
N VAL A 412 13.07 6.52 18.69
CA VAL A 412 14.35 6.96 18.16
C VAL A 412 15.27 5.73 18.09
N VAL A 413 15.56 5.27 16.87
CA VAL A 413 16.26 4.02 16.61
C VAL A 413 17.44 4.26 15.65
N PRO A 414 18.69 4.07 16.10
CA PRO A 414 19.86 4.09 15.22
C PRO A 414 19.70 3.13 14.04
N ALA A 415 20.12 3.53 12.85
CA ALA A 415 19.92 2.76 11.61
C ALA A 415 20.37 1.29 11.72
N LYS A 416 21.49 1.02 12.40
CA LYS A 416 22.02 -0.34 12.61
C LYS A 416 21.15 -1.24 13.49
N LEU A 417 20.29 -0.65 14.32
CA LEU A 417 19.43 -1.37 15.27
C LEU A 417 18.00 -1.56 14.76
N ARG A 418 17.57 -0.83 13.71
CA ARG A 418 16.18 -0.84 13.22
C ARG A 418 15.64 -2.25 12.94
N LEU A 419 16.40 -3.13 12.31
CA LEU A 419 15.98 -4.52 12.02
C LEU A 419 15.69 -5.32 13.31
N VAL A 420 16.59 -5.24 14.29
CA VAL A 420 16.45 -5.97 15.56
C VAL A 420 15.29 -5.39 16.37
N THR A 421 15.17 -4.06 16.40
CA THR A 421 14.07 -3.35 17.05
C THR A 421 12.72 -3.72 16.44
N LEU A 422 12.61 -3.75 15.11
CA LEU A 422 11.41 -4.20 14.40
C LEU A 422 11.04 -5.63 14.79
N ALA A 423 11.99 -6.56 14.73
CA ALA A 423 11.74 -7.95 15.07
C ALA A 423 11.29 -8.13 16.53
N ALA A 424 11.91 -7.38 17.46
CA ALA A 424 11.54 -7.39 18.87
C ALA A 424 10.13 -6.84 19.11
N ILE A 425 9.78 -5.73 18.46
CA ILE A 425 8.44 -5.11 18.56
C ILE A 425 7.38 -6.04 17.98
N LEU A 426 7.61 -6.61 16.79
CA LEU A 426 6.67 -7.56 16.18
C LEU A 426 6.49 -8.79 17.06
N ARG A 427 7.58 -9.41 17.51
CA ARG A 427 7.51 -10.58 18.41
C ARG A 427 6.77 -10.25 19.70
N ARG A 428 7.04 -9.11 20.34
CA ARG A 428 6.33 -8.67 21.54
C ARG A 428 4.84 -8.44 21.27
N SER A 429 4.51 -7.85 20.13
CA SER A 429 3.12 -7.55 19.73
C SER A 429 2.29 -8.82 19.54
N PHE A 430 2.87 -9.86 18.93
CA PHE A 430 2.19 -11.14 18.69
C PHE A 430 2.37 -12.19 19.80
N ALA A 431 3.23 -11.94 20.80
CA ALA A 431 3.38 -12.81 21.95
C ALA A 431 2.12 -12.87 22.82
N ARG A 432 1.36 -11.77 22.90
CA ARG A 432 0.08 -11.70 23.62
C ARG A 432 -1.05 -12.12 22.68
N LYS A 433 -1.55 -13.35 22.84
CA LYS A 433 -2.65 -13.89 22.04
C LYS A 433 -3.86 -12.96 22.09
N GLY A 434 -4.36 -12.56 20.92
CA GLY A 434 -5.55 -11.68 20.77
C GLY A 434 -5.30 -10.17 20.92
N SER A 435 -4.07 -9.73 21.23
CA SER A 435 -3.78 -8.28 21.37
C SER A 435 -3.60 -7.57 20.04
N VAL A 436 -3.06 -8.27 19.04
CA VAL A 436 -2.84 -7.78 17.67
C VAL A 436 -3.03 -8.97 16.74
N MET A 437 -3.93 -8.83 15.78
CA MET A 437 -4.17 -9.82 14.75
C MET A 437 -3.48 -9.42 13.45
N LYS A 438 -3.49 -8.14 13.10
CA LYS A 438 -2.87 -7.67 11.85
C LYS A 438 -2.00 -6.45 12.04
N THR A 439 -0.79 -6.53 11.51
CA THR A 439 0.16 -5.41 11.48
C THR A 439 0.53 -5.06 10.04
N ILE A 440 0.69 -3.77 9.76
CA ILE A 440 1.29 -3.29 8.51
C ILE A 440 2.61 -2.62 8.84
N VAL A 441 3.65 -2.92 8.06
CA VAL A 441 4.97 -2.29 8.15
C VAL A 441 5.25 -1.54 6.86
N PHE A 442 5.33 -0.22 6.92
CA PHE A 442 5.69 0.64 5.79
C PHE A 442 7.19 0.85 5.69
N MET A 443 7.72 0.71 4.47
CA MET A 443 9.13 0.90 4.11
C MET A 443 9.26 1.77 2.86
N SER A 444 10.40 2.47 2.70
CA SER A 444 10.57 3.43 1.60
C SER A 444 10.71 2.79 0.22
N CYS A 445 11.25 1.57 0.10
CA CYS A 445 11.56 0.98 -1.20
C CYS A 445 11.27 -0.53 -1.30
N ALA A 446 11.05 -0.99 -2.54
CA ALA A 446 10.74 -2.39 -2.86
C ALA A 446 11.85 -3.35 -2.39
N ASP A 447 13.11 -2.98 -2.58
CA ASP A 447 14.24 -3.83 -2.19
C ASP A 447 14.30 -4.02 -0.67
N SER A 448 13.93 -2.99 0.11
CA SER A 448 13.82 -3.08 1.57
C SER A 448 12.69 -4.03 1.97
N VAL A 449 11.52 -3.92 1.34
CA VAL A 449 10.38 -4.83 1.58
C VAL A 449 10.81 -6.29 1.36
N ASP A 450 11.50 -6.54 0.25
CA ASP A 450 11.95 -7.90 -0.12
C ASP A 450 13.01 -8.43 0.83
N PHE A 451 14.00 -7.62 1.17
CA PHE A 451 15.03 -7.98 2.14
C PHE A 451 14.43 -8.35 3.50
N HIS A 452 13.55 -7.51 4.05
CA HIS A 452 12.95 -7.76 5.35
C HIS A 452 12.02 -8.97 5.34
N PHE A 453 11.26 -9.17 4.25
CA PHE A 453 10.47 -10.37 4.08
C PHE A 453 11.34 -11.63 4.10
N GLU A 454 12.43 -11.67 3.33
CA GLU A 454 13.34 -12.81 3.28
C GLU A 454 13.98 -13.09 4.65
N VAL A 455 14.47 -12.05 5.32
CA VAL A 455 15.10 -12.18 6.65
C VAL A 455 14.11 -12.71 7.68
N LEU A 456 12.90 -12.13 7.75
CA LEU A 456 11.92 -12.49 8.76
C LEU A 456 11.26 -13.85 8.52
N THR A 457 11.23 -14.33 7.27
CA THR A 457 10.64 -15.63 6.89
C THR A 457 11.67 -16.76 6.75
N ARG A 458 12.96 -16.45 6.95
CA ARG A 458 14.05 -17.43 6.79
C ARG A 458 13.84 -18.64 7.71
N GLY A 459 13.82 -19.84 7.11
CA GLY A 459 13.58 -21.09 7.81
C GLY A 459 12.10 -21.39 8.12
N GLY A 460 11.18 -20.53 7.68
CA GLY A 460 9.75 -20.74 7.79
C GLY A 460 9.21 -21.67 6.71
N GLN A 461 8.17 -22.43 7.04
CA GLN A 461 7.42 -23.21 6.05
C GLN A 461 6.57 -22.27 5.19
N LYS A 462 6.51 -22.55 3.89
CA LYS A 462 5.56 -21.89 2.99
C LYS A 462 4.18 -22.47 3.24
N LYS A 463 3.19 -21.60 3.50
CA LYS A 463 1.78 -22.01 3.51
C LYS A 463 1.40 -22.33 2.06
N ILE A 464 1.23 -23.61 1.74
CA ILE A 464 0.72 -24.04 0.44
C ILE A 464 -0.74 -23.58 0.33
N THR A 465 -1.04 -22.73 -0.65
CA THR A 465 -2.40 -22.24 -0.85
C THR A 465 -3.31 -23.34 -1.44
N GLY A 466 -4.61 -23.30 -1.11
CA GLY A 466 -5.56 -24.43 -1.18
C GLY A 466 -5.88 -25.05 -2.54
N SER A 467 -5.17 -24.75 -3.63
CA SER A 467 -5.29 -25.51 -4.89
C SER A 467 -4.60 -26.87 -4.82
N GLU A 468 -3.47 -26.97 -4.14
CA GLU A 468 -2.69 -28.23 -4.08
C GLU A 468 -3.24 -29.23 -3.07
N ALA A 469 -3.92 -28.78 -2.00
CA ALA A 469 -4.56 -29.68 -1.03
C ALA A 469 -5.66 -30.57 -1.66
N LYS A 470 -6.27 -30.13 -2.77
CA LYS A 470 -7.22 -30.94 -3.55
C LYS A 470 -6.53 -31.85 -4.56
N GLU A 471 -5.32 -31.51 -4.99
CA GLU A 471 -4.56 -32.28 -5.98
C GLU A 471 -3.73 -33.39 -5.30
N GLU A 472 -3.19 -33.14 -4.11
CA GLU A 472 -2.55 -34.17 -3.28
C GLU A 472 -3.56 -35.22 -2.78
N ARG A 473 -4.76 -34.80 -2.37
CA ARG A 473 -5.86 -35.72 -2.00
C ARG A 473 -6.39 -36.55 -3.17
N LYS A 474 -6.19 -36.10 -4.42
CA LYS A 474 -6.55 -36.86 -5.63
C LYS A 474 -5.45 -37.79 -6.10
N LYS A 475 -4.19 -37.55 -5.72
CA LYS A 475 -3.03 -38.35 -6.15
C LYS A 475 -2.71 -39.54 -5.24
N ASN A 476 -3.21 -39.57 -4.00
CA ASN A 476 -3.03 -40.71 -3.09
C ASN A 476 -4.34 -41.08 -2.36
N PRO A 477 -5.10 -42.06 -2.86
CA PRO A 477 -6.31 -42.55 -2.20
C PRO A 477 -6.06 -43.43 -0.96
N GLU A 478 -4.83 -43.89 -0.71
CA GLU A 478 -4.52 -44.93 0.30
C GLU A 478 -4.10 -44.42 1.69
N LEU A 479 -4.31 -43.14 2.02
CA LEU A 479 -3.97 -42.60 3.35
C LEU A 479 -5.18 -42.44 4.29
N SER A 480 -6.27 -43.21 4.08
CA SER A 480 -7.43 -43.18 4.97
C SER A 480 -7.33 -44.07 6.20
N ASP A 481 -6.37 -45.01 6.31
CA ASP A 481 -6.46 -46.06 7.33
C ASP A 481 -5.16 -46.37 8.09
N LEU A 482 -4.36 -45.35 8.45
CA LEU A 482 -3.21 -45.54 9.35
C LEU A 482 -3.12 -44.46 10.44
N ASP A 483 -4.24 -44.16 11.09
CA ASP A 483 -4.24 -43.64 12.46
C ASP A 483 -4.22 -44.82 13.43
N LYS A 484 -3.05 -45.43 13.63
CA LYS A 484 -2.64 -46.17 14.85
C LYS A 484 -1.20 -46.68 14.71
N MET A 485 -0.41 -46.44 15.77
CA MET A 485 0.93 -46.93 16.11
C MET A 485 2.18 -46.12 15.69
N ASN A 486 3.15 -46.19 16.61
CA ASN A 486 4.30 -45.32 16.91
C ASN A 486 5.53 -45.48 15.97
N PRO A 487 6.64 -44.71 16.16
CA PRO A 487 7.53 -44.29 15.08
C PRO A 487 8.65 -45.30 14.78
N ILE A 488 8.80 -45.66 13.51
CA ILE A 488 10.04 -46.26 13.00
C ILE A 488 10.47 -45.46 11.76
N THR A 489 11.63 -44.83 11.88
CA THR A 489 12.30 -44.05 10.83
C THR A 489 12.62 -44.93 9.63
N THR A 490 11.99 -44.67 8.48
CA THR A 490 12.29 -45.33 7.20
C THR A 490 13.18 -44.48 6.29
N PRO A 491 13.92 -45.11 5.34
CA PRO A 491 14.97 -44.47 4.53
C PRO A 491 14.49 -43.36 3.59
N ALA A 492 13.17 -43.30 3.32
CA ALA A 492 12.55 -42.33 2.42
C ALA A 492 12.66 -40.87 2.90
N LYS A 493 12.85 -40.64 4.21
CA LYS A 493 13.12 -39.28 4.74
C LYS A 493 14.50 -38.74 4.32
N LYS A 494 15.50 -39.62 4.20
CA LYS A 494 16.88 -39.21 3.81
C LYS A 494 17.00 -38.86 2.33
N GLU A 495 16.17 -39.42 1.47
CA GLU A 495 16.15 -39.09 0.04
C GLU A 495 15.41 -37.77 -0.22
N LYS A 496 14.27 -37.53 0.46
CA LYS A 496 13.59 -36.22 0.41
C LYS A 496 14.45 -35.08 0.97
N GLU A 497 15.16 -35.29 2.07
CA GLU A 497 16.10 -34.28 2.62
C GLU A 497 17.28 -34.01 1.69
N LYS A 498 17.78 -35.02 0.96
CA LYS A 498 18.86 -34.86 -0.02
C LYS A 498 18.40 -34.12 -1.27
N GLU A 499 17.20 -34.40 -1.79
CA GLU A 499 16.64 -33.69 -2.95
C GLU A 499 16.30 -32.23 -2.64
N LEU A 500 15.74 -31.93 -1.45
CA LEU A 500 15.55 -30.56 -0.97
C LEU A 500 16.89 -29.82 -0.80
N SER A 501 17.91 -30.47 -0.25
CA SER A 501 19.24 -29.86 -0.09
C SER A 501 19.96 -29.58 -1.41
N ASN A 502 19.69 -30.38 -2.46
CA ASN A 502 20.25 -30.17 -3.79
C ASN A 502 19.47 -29.14 -4.60
N TYR A 503 18.18 -28.97 -4.34
CA TYR A 503 17.36 -27.91 -4.93
C TYR A 503 17.72 -26.53 -4.36
N GLU A 504 17.95 -26.44 -3.03
CA GLU A 504 18.41 -25.22 -2.34
C GLU A 504 19.84 -24.82 -2.74
N LYS A 505 20.74 -25.79 -2.95
CA LYS A 505 22.15 -25.52 -3.38
C LYS A 505 22.29 -25.01 -4.82
N LYS A 506 21.26 -25.13 -5.67
CA LYS A 506 21.26 -24.58 -7.05
C LYS A 506 20.80 -23.12 -7.12
N LEU A 507 20.40 -22.50 -6.02
CA LEU A 507 20.04 -21.09 -5.97
C LEU A 507 21.26 -20.23 -5.65
N ALA A 508 21.61 -19.31 -6.57
CA ALA A 508 22.48 -18.20 -6.22
C ALA A 508 21.77 -17.34 -5.15
N PRO A 509 22.42 -17.02 -4.01
CA PRO A 509 21.82 -16.15 -3.00
C PRO A 509 21.50 -14.79 -3.62
N GLY A 510 20.24 -14.33 -3.46
CA GLY A 510 19.83 -12.98 -3.86
C GLY A 510 19.06 -12.82 -5.18
N LYS A 511 18.50 -13.87 -5.80
CA LYS A 511 17.57 -13.71 -6.94
C LYS A 511 16.14 -14.12 -6.60
N ILE A 512 15.26 -13.12 -6.51
CA ILE A 512 13.84 -13.26 -6.24
C ILE A 512 13.12 -13.79 -7.49
N ARG A 513 12.27 -14.82 -7.32
CA ARG A 513 11.38 -15.32 -8.37
C ARG A 513 10.24 -14.32 -8.59
N GLN A 514 10.10 -13.81 -9.81
CA GLN A 514 8.92 -13.05 -10.23
C GLN A 514 8.01 -14.00 -11.02
N GLY A 515 6.96 -14.49 -10.36
CA GLY A 515 6.02 -15.45 -10.94
C GLY A 515 4.59 -14.93 -11.06
N GLY A 516 3.72 -15.72 -11.70
CA GLY A 516 2.33 -15.35 -11.99
C GLY A 516 1.31 -15.72 -10.91
N SER A 517 1.70 -16.54 -9.92
CA SER A 517 0.91 -16.93 -8.73
C SER A 517 1.57 -16.46 -7.41
N ILE A 518 0.83 -16.50 -6.29
CA ILE A 518 1.36 -16.18 -4.94
C ILE A 518 2.54 -17.10 -4.60
N ASP A 519 2.44 -18.39 -4.93
CA ASP A 519 3.45 -19.39 -4.62
C ASP A 519 4.73 -19.19 -5.44
N ASP A 520 4.57 -18.83 -6.73
CA ASP A 520 5.71 -18.52 -7.61
C ASP A 520 6.38 -17.20 -7.25
N ALA A 521 5.57 -16.20 -6.87
CA ALA A 521 6.05 -14.89 -6.44
C ALA A 521 6.50 -14.90 -4.97
N CYS A 522 6.26 -15.97 -4.20
CA CYS A 522 6.63 -16.09 -2.80
C CYS A 522 6.26 -14.83 -1.98
N THR A 523 4.97 -14.46 -2.01
CA THR A 523 4.47 -13.26 -1.33
C THR A 523 3.86 -13.52 0.04
N GLU A 524 3.83 -14.77 0.49
CA GLU A 524 3.37 -15.22 1.81
C GLU A 524 4.33 -16.29 2.37
N ALA A 525 4.68 -16.22 3.66
CA ALA A 525 5.39 -17.27 4.38
C ALA A 525 5.22 -17.11 5.90
N ILE A 526 5.38 -18.21 6.66
CA ILE A 526 5.39 -18.16 8.13
C ILE A 526 6.75 -17.60 8.60
N SER A 527 6.74 -16.78 9.65
CA SER A 527 7.97 -16.26 10.26
C SER A 527 8.37 -17.02 11.52
N PRO A 528 9.45 -17.83 11.53
CA PRO A 528 9.92 -18.48 12.75
C PRO A 528 10.43 -17.48 13.81
N ILE A 529 10.85 -16.30 13.38
CA ILE A 529 11.43 -15.26 14.26
C ILE A 529 10.34 -14.58 15.10
N ILE A 530 9.18 -14.35 14.49
CA ILE A 530 8.05 -13.65 15.12
C ILE A 530 7.09 -14.65 15.77
N SER A 531 6.92 -15.83 15.16
CA SER A 531 5.99 -16.85 15.66
C SER A 531 6.39 -17.36 17.04
N GLY A 532 5.39 -17.52 17.90
CA GLY A 532 5.54 -18.19 19.19
C GLY A 532 5.45 -19.71 19.05
N LYS A 533 5.60 -20.44 20.16
CA LYS A 533 5.43 -21.91 20.16
C LYS A 533 4.03 -22.36 19.74
N ASP A 534 3.02 -21.54 20.03
CA ASP A 534 1.59 -21.86 19.81
C ASP A 534 0.87 -20.78 18.97
N ASN A 535 1.62 -19.90 18.29
CA ASN A 535 1.06 -18.80 17.50
C ASN A 535 1.90 -18.52 16.26
N ASP A 536 1.49 -19.09 15.12
CA ASP A 536 2.12 -18.85 13.84
C ASP A 536 1.73 -17.48 13.29
N VAL A 537 2.73 -16.71 12.85
CA VAL A 537 2.55 -15.40 12.24
C VAL A 537 2.93 -15.47 10.76
N SER A 538 1.93 -15.27 9.89
CA SER A 538 2.14 -15.17 8.44
C SER A 538 2.67 -13.77 8.09
N ILE A 539 3.76 -13.70 7.34
CA ILE A 539 4.25 -12.46 6.72
C ILE A 539 3.84 -12.43 5.26
N PHE A 540 3.39 -11.26 4.81
CA PHE A 540 3.08 -10.93 3.43
C PHE A 540 3.99 -9.79 2.95
N ARG A 541 4.34 -9.77 1.65
CA ARG A 541 5.07 -8.64 1.04
C ARG A 541 4.31 -8.03 -0.14
N MET A 542 4.34 -6.70 -0.25
CA MET A 542 3.69 -5.98 -1.34
C MET A 542 4.39 -4.68 -1.72
N HIS A 543 4.77 -4.54 -2.99
CA HIS A 543 5.40 -3.33 -3.52
C HIS A 543 5.17 -3.20 -5.03
N GLY A 544 5.52 -2.05 -5.62
CA GLY A 544 5.14 -1.68 -6.99
C GLY A 544 5.78 -2.49 -8.12
N SER A 545 6.91 -3.14 -7.88
CA SER A 545 7.54 -4.04 -8.87
C SER A 545 6.88 -5.42 -8.96
N LEU A 546 5.95 -5.75 -8.05
CA LEU A 546 5.12 -6.94 -8.20
C LEU A 546 4.06 -6.74 -9.28
N PRO A 547 3.82 -7.75 -10.13
CA PRO A 547 2.72 -7.73 -11.08
C PRO A 547 1.35 -7.44 -10.41
N GLN A 548 0.47 -6.73 -11.10
CA GLN A 548 -0.84 -6.32 -10.56
C GLN A 548 -1.67 -7.48 -10.01
N ASN A 549 -1.72 -8.59 -10.75
CA ASN A 549 -2.46 -9.79 -10.37
C ASN A 549 -1.92 -10.35 -9.04
N ILE A 550 -0.61 -10.37 -8.87
CA ILE A 550 0.03 -10.77 -7.61
C ILE A 550 -0.34 -9.81 -6.48
N ARG A 551 -0.18 -8.49 -6.68
CA ARG A 551 -0.56 -7.50 -5.65
C ARG A 551 -2.02 -7.67 -5.20
N THR A 552 -2.92 -7.85 -6.16
CA THR A 552 -4.35 -8.08 -5.89
C THR A 552 -4.59 -9.39 -5.14
N SER A 553 -3.87 -10.46 -5.49
CA SER A 553 -4.00 -11.76 -4.85
C SER A 553 -3.45 -11.75 -3.43
N THR A 554 -2.25 -11.19 -3.22
CA THR A 554 -1.62 -11.02 -1.90
C THR A 554 -2.49 -10.16 -0.99
N LEU A 555 -3.04 -9.05 -1.51
CA LEU A 555 -3.95 -8.19 -0.75
C LEU A 555 -5.17 -8.98 -0.28
N LYS A 556 -5.81 -9.74 -1.19
CA LYS A 556 -6.96 -10.58 -0.84
C LYS A 556 -6.60 -11.65 0.19
N ALA A 557 -5.43 -12.28 0.06
CA ALA A 557 -4.95 -13.27 1.02
C ALA A 557 -4.77 -12.64 2.41
N PHE A 558 -4.09 -11.49 2.50
CA PHE A 558 -3.91 -10.76 3.75
C PHE A 558 -5.25 -10.29 4.37
N THR A 559 -6.12 -9.70 3.57
CA THR A 559 -7.43 -9.21 4.02
C THR A 559 -8.31 -10.35 4.55
N ASN A 560 -8.33 -11.50 3.86
CA ASN A 560 -9.13 -12.65 4.25
C ASN A 560 -8.47 -13.53 5.33
N ASN A 561 -7.18 -13.33 5.60
CA ASN A 561 -6.49 -14.08 6.64
C ASN A 561 -7.11 -13.79 8.01
N LYS A 562 -7.44 -14.84 8.75
CA LYS A 562 -7.98 -14.77 10.11
C LYS A 562 -6.90 -14.95 11.17
N ASP A 563 -5.73 -15.47 10.77
CA ASP A 563 -4.60 -15.71 11.65
C ASP A 563 -3.77 -14.43 11.84
N ALA A 564 -2.90 -14.46 12.86
CA ALA A 564 -1.93 -13.40 13.10
C ALA A 564 -1.07 -13.16 11.84
N SER A 565 -1.00 -11.91 11.39
CA SER A 565 -0.25 -11.60 10.17
C SER A 565 0.37 -10.21 10.11
N VAL A 566 1.45 -10.12 9.34
CA VAL A 566 2.19 -8.89 9.08
C VAL A 566 2.25 -8.66 7.57
N MET A 567 1.86 -7.49 7.09
CA MET A 567 2.12 -7.08 5.71
C MET A 567 3.25 -6.07 5.68
N ILE A 568 4.34 -6.38 4.97
CA ILE A 568 5.45 -5.47 4.72
C ILE A 568 5.22 -4.84 3.33
N CYS A 569 5.17 -3.52 3.27
CA CYS A 569 4.83 -2.83 2.03
C CYS A 569 5.45 -1.44 1.88
N THR A 570 5.46 -0.95 0.65
CA THR A 570 5.71 0.48 0.37
C THR A 570 4.40 1.27 0.33
N ASP A 571 4.47 2.57 0.03
CA ASP A 571 3.31 3.45 -0.18
C ASP A 571 2.33 3.02 -1.28
N VAL A 572 2.68 1.98 -2.04
CA VAL A 572 1.73 1.29 -2.92
C VAL A 572 0.51 0.77 -2.14
N ALA A 573 0.65 0.54 -0.83
CA ALA A 573 -0.44 0.13 0.04
C ALA A 573 -0.96 1.22 0.99
N SER A 574 -0.36 2.42 1.00
CA SER A 574 -0.73 3.48 1.95
C SER A 574 -2.01 4.21 1.57
N ARG A 575 -2.37 4.26 0.28
CA ARG A 575 -3.54 4.97 -0.26
C ARG A 575 -4.40 4.07 -1.13
N GLY A 576 -5.72 4.28 -1.14
CA GLY A 576 -6.64 3.52 -1.99
C GLY A 576 -6.74 2.00 -1.75
N LEU A 577 -6.15 1.46 -0.67
CA LEU A 577 -6.29 0.06 -0.25
C LEU A 577 -7.05 -0.09 1.07
N ASP A 578 -8.31 -0.48 1.02
CA ASP A 578 -9.07 -0.99 2.15
C ASP A 578 -8.44 -2.28 2.73
N LEU A 579 -7.92 -2.12 3.95
CA LEU A 579 -7.30 -3.14 4.76
C LEU A 579 -8.09 -3.19 6.07
N PRO A 580 -9.20 -3.93 6.10
CA PRO A 580 -10.03 -3.98 7.30
C PRO A 580 -9.28 -4.69 8.43
N ASN A 581 -9.53 -4.23 9.66
CA ASN A 581 -9.05 -4.87 10.89
C ASN A 581 -7.52 -4.87 11.04
N VAL A 582 -6.85 -3.78 10.69
CA VAL A 582 -5.43 -3.57 11.04
C VAL A 582 -5.38 -2.97 12.44
N ASP A 583 -4.68 -3.63 13.36
CA ASP A 583 -4.60 -3.19 14.76
C ASP A 583 -3.34 -2.35 15.03
N PHE A 584 -2.30 -2.56 14.22
CA PHE A 584 -1.01 -1.89 14.40
C PHE A 584 -0.37 -1.49 13.07
N VAL A 585 0.02 -0.23 12.95
CA VAL A 585 0.81 0.28 11.82
C VAL A 585 2.20 0.64 12.33
N ILE A 586 3.24 0.17 11.63
CA ILE A 586 4.63 0.50 11.90
C ILE A 586 5.18 1.21 10.67
N GLU A 587 5.68 2.42 10.85
CA GLU A 587 6.46 3.14 9.85
C GLU A 587 7.94 2.89 10.15
N TYR A 588 8.50 1.89 9.48
CA TYR A 588 9.92 1.55 9.61
C TYR A 588 10.81 2.66 9.07
N ASP A 589 10.33 3.29 8.00
CA ASP A 589 10.87 4.53 7.44
C ASP A 589 9.77 5.60 7.48
N PRO A 590 10.07 6.83 7.96
CA PRO A 590 9.12 7.94 7.96
C PRO A 590 8.51 8.18 6.58
N ALA A 591 7.27 8.67 6.56
CA ALA A 591 6.63 9.06 5.31
C ALA A 591 7.28 10.32 4.72
N PHE A 592 7.26 10.46 3.39
CA PHE A 592 7.83 11.61 2.70
C PHE A 592 7.06 12.92 2.95
N SER A 593 5.79 12.81 3.35
CA SER A 593 4.92 13.95 3.64
C SER A 593 4.02 13.64 4.85
N LYS A 594 3.56 14.69 5.54
CA LYS A 594 2.58 14.58 6.63
C LYS A 594 1.30 13.87 6.18
N ASP A 595 0.82 14.16 4.97
CA ASP A 595 -0.37 13.52 4.42
C ASP A 595 -0.16 12.01 4.26
N ASP A 596 0.99 11.59 3.71
CA ASP A 596 1.31 10.17 3.56
C ASP A 596 1.35 9.46 4.91
N HIS A 597 1.95 10.09 5.93
CA HIS A 597 1.94 9.58 7.30
C HIS A 597 0.50 9.36 7.80
N LEU A 598 -0.34 10.39 7.71
CA LEU A 598 -1.73 10.30 8.14
C LEU A 598 -2.54 9.23 7.37
N HIS A 599 -2.26 9.03 6.08
CA HIS A 599 -2.87 7.96 5.28
C HIS A 599 -2.37 6.56 5.64
N ARG A 600 -1.09 6.41 6.00
CA ARG A 600 -0.49 5.16 6.47
C ARG A 600 -1.10 4.76 7.81
N ILE A 601 -1.13 5.66 8.78
CA ILE A 601 -1.68 5.37 10.11
C ILE A 601 -3.21 5.22 10.08
N GLY A 602 -3.91 5.91 9.17
CA GLY A 602 -5.35 5.73 8.90
C GLY A 602 -5.73 4.36 8.29
N ARG A 603 -4.77 3.42 8.17
CA ARG A 603 -5.07 2.00 7.90
C ARG A 603 -5.57 1.28 9.16
N THR A 604 -5.23 1.77 10.36
CA THR A 604 -5.79 1.29 11.63
C THR A 604 -6.88 2.26 12.15
N ALA A 605 -7.41 2.01 13.35
CA ALA A 605 -8.43 2.83 14.02
C ALA A 605 -9.69 3.12 13.17
N ARG A 606 -10.17 2.12 12.42
CA ARG A 606 -11.33 2.29 11.50
C ARG A 606 -12.66 1.96 12.16
N ALA A 607 -13.70 2.71 11.78
CA ALA A 607 -15.08 2.47 12.18
C ALA A 607 -15.25 2.34 13.72
N GLY A 608 -14.59 3.23 14.46
CA GLY A 608 -14.69 3.29 15.92
C GLY A 608 -13.85 2.30 16.70
N ARG A 609 -12.99 1.52 16.04
CA ARG A 609 -12.03 0.67 16.74
C ARG A 609 -10.79 1.44 17.14
N ASP A 610 -10.13 0.96 18.19
CA ASP A 610 -8.81 1.43 18.57
C ASP A 610 -7.78 1.05 17.52
N GLY A 611 -6.70 1.81 17.48
CA GLY A 611 -5.54 1.51 16.63
C GLY A 611 -4.27 1.99 17.28
N ARG A 612 -3.15 1.42 16.84
CA ARG A 612 -1.82 1.88 17.22
C ARG A 612 -0.99 2.20 15.99
N ALA A 613 -0.18 3.25 16.10
CA ALA A 613 0.83 3.60 15.11
C ALA A 613 2.19 3.80 15.80
N LEU A 614 3.26 3.29 15.19
CA LEU A 614 4.62 3.47 15.66
C LEU A 614 5.52 3.91 14.49
N ILE A 615 6.21 5.04 14.63
CA ILE A 615 7.21 5.50 13.66
C ILE A 615 8.64 5.35 14.20
N PHE A 616 9.56 4.91 13.35
CA PHE A 616 10.99 4.88 13.66
C PHE A 616 11.66 6.15 13.14
N LEU A 617 12.34 6.86 14.04
CA LEU A 617 13.10 8.07 13.75
C LEU A 617 14.59 7.83 13.97
N GLN A 618 15.45 8.40 13.13
CA GLN A 618 16.89 8.39 13.32
C GLN A 618 17.31 9.43 14.39
N PRO A 619 18.22 9.07 15.30
CA PRO A 619 18.80 10.03 16.23
C PRO A 619 19.43 11.23 15.51
N GLY A 620 19.19 12.42 16.04
CA GLY A 620 19.67 13.72 15.53
C GLY A 620 19.02 14.21 14.23
N ASN A 621 18.90 13.37 13.20
CA ASN A 621 18.43 13.80 11.87
C ASN A 621 16.90 13.91 11.77
N GLU A 622 16.18 13.04 12.47
CA GLU A 622 14.72 12.88 12.35
C GLU A 622 14.01 13.09 13.71
N GLU A 623 14.72 13.51 14.75
CA GLU A 623 14.12 13.74 16.09
C GLU A 623 13.08 14.85 16.06
N GLY A 624 13.35 15.93 15.32
CA GLY A 624 12.39 17.03 15.11
C GLY A 624 11.26 16.70 14.12
N TYR A 625 11.03 15.44 13.78
CA TYR A 625 9.85 15.03 13.00
C TYR A 625 8.56 15.08 13.83
N VAL A 626 8.70 14.99 15.16
CA VAL A 626 7.57 14.99 16.11
C VAL A 626 7.03 16.40 16.35
N ASP A 627 7.92 17.39 16.31
CA ASP A 627 7.61 18.82 16.43
C ASP A 627 6.98 19.35 15.12
#